data_AF-A0A8C5Y5W5-F1
#
_entry.id   AF-A0A8C5Y5W5-F1
#
_cell.length_a   1.000
_cell.length_b   1.000
_cell.length_c   1.000
_cell.angle_alpha   90.00
_cell.angle_beta   90.00
_cell.angle_gamma   90.00
#
_symmetry.space_group_name_H-M   'P 1'
#
loop_
_entity.id
_entity.type
_entity.pdbx_description
1 polymer ?
#
loop_
_entity_poly.entity_id
_entity_poly.type
_entity_poly.pdbx_seq_one_letter_code
_entity_poly.pdbx_strand_id
1 'polypeptide(L)'
;MSVTLEVKSHGMKFAEEQLLKHGWTQGKGLGRKENGITQALRVTLKQDAHGVGHDPAKEFTNHGWNELFTKTAANLVVETGQDGGQIRRLSTETTCRNPGQQSETLSQNKIK
;
A
#
# COMPACT_ATOMS: atom_id res chain seq x y z
N MET A 1 -17.20 -21.14 -28.54
CA MET A 1 -16.70 -21.48 -27.18
C MET A 1 -15.41 -22.24 -27.37
N SER A 2 -14.27 -21.64 -27.05
CA SER A 2 -12.95 -22.25 -27.24
C SER A 2 -12.68 -23.25 -26.12
N VAL A 3 -12.73 -24.54 -26.45
CA VAL A 3 -12.34 -25.62 -25.53
C VAL A 3 -10.81 -25.70 -25.54
N THR A 4 -10.16 -25.20 -24.51
CA THR A 4 -8.72 -25.40 -24.32
C THR A 4 -8.48 -26.87 -23.95
N LEU A 5 -7.94 -27.65 -24.89
CA LEU A 5 -7.45 -29.00 -24.64
C LEU A 5 -6.11 -28.92 -23.88
N GLU A 6 -6.17 -28.81 -22.56
CA GLU A 6 -4.96 -28.95 -21.75
C GLU A 6 -4.49 -30.41 -21.75
N VAL A 7 -3.27 -30.62 -22.24
CA VAL A 7 -2.60 -31.93 -22.17
C VAL A 7 -2.08 -32.12 -20.75
N LYS A 8 -2.80 -32.93 -19.96
CA LYS A 8 -2.39 -33.31 -18.59
C LYS A 8 -1.07 -34.08 -18.61
N SER A 9 -0.16 -33.78 -17.67
CA SER A 9 1.09 -34.52 -17.49
C SER A 9 0.83 -35.96 -17.03
N HIS A 10 1.81 -36.87 -17.21
CA HIS A 10 1.65 -38.28 -16.82
C HIS A 10 1.30 -38.46 -15.33
N GLY A 11 1.97 -37.71 -14.44
CA GLY A 11 1.68 -37.75 -13.00
C GLY A 11 0.28 -37.25 -12.66
N MET A 12 -0.22 -36.24 -13.37
CA MET A 12 -1.60 -35.74 -13.17
C MET A 12 -2.64 -36.76 -13.61
N LYS A 13 -2.41 -37.48 -14.71
CA LYS A 13 -3.31 -38.56 -15.16
C LYS A 13 -3.37 -39.70 -14.15
N PHE A 14 -2.21 -40.14 -13.66
CA PHE A 14 -2.14 -41.19 -12.64
C PHE A 14 -2.90 -40.79 -11.35
N ALA A 15 -2.68 -39.58 -10.86
CA ALA A 15 -3.36 -39.08 -9.66
C ALA A 15 -4.89 -39.00 -9.85
N GLU A 16 -5.35 -38.51 -11.01
CA GLU A 16 -6.77 -38.43 -11.34
C GLU A 16 -7.42 -39.82 -11.42
N GLU A 17 -6.77 -40.80 -12.06
CA GLU A 17 -7.25 -42.18 -12.13
C GLU A 17 -7.40 -42.81 -10.73
N GLN A 18 -6.46 -42.55 -9.82
CA GLN A 18 -6.58 -43.03 -8.44
C GLN A 18 -7.76 -42.40 -7.71
N LEU A 19 -7.99 -41.10 -7.88
CA LEU A 19 -9.14 -40.41 -7.27
C LEU A 19 -10.47 -40.98 -7.79
N LEU A 20 -10.60 -41.11 -9.11
CA LEU A 20 -11.80 -41.67 -9.76
C LEU A 20 -12.09 -43.10 -9.27
N LYS A 21 -11.05 -43.94 -9.16
CA LYS A 21 -11.16 -45.31 -8.63
C LYS A 21 -11.74 -45.36 -7.22
N HIS A 22 -11.48 -44.34 -6.41
CA HIS A 22 -11.99 -44.23 -5.04
C HIS A 22 -13.28 -43.42 -4.91
N GLY A 23 -13.99 -43.18 -6.02
CA GLY A 23 -15.31 -42.55 -6.03
C GLY A 23 -15.30 -41.03 -5.98
N TRP A 24 -14.13 -40.40 -6.15
CA TRP A 24 -14.08 -38.96 -6.36
C TRP A 24 -14.63 -38.60 -7.74
N THR A 25 -15.27 -37.43 -7.84
CA THR A 25 -15.85 -36.93 -9.10
C THR A 25 -15.29 -35.56 -9.42
N GLN A 26 -15.06 -35.30 -10.71
CA GLN A 26 -14.46 -34.05 -11.17
C GLN A 26 -15.26 -32.83 -10.68
N GLY A 27 -14.56 -31.88 -10.07
CA GLY A 27 -15.14 -30.63 -9.56
C GLY A 27 -15.65 -30.72 -8.12
N LYS A 28 -15.75 -31.91 -7.51
CA LYS A 28 -16.12 -32.06 -6.11
C LYS A 28 -14.93 -31.98 -5.16
N GLY A 29 -15.18 -31.49 -3.95
CA GLY A 29 -14.18 -31.49 -2.88
C GLY A 29 -13.95 -32.88 -2.31
N LEU A 30 -12.85 -33.06 -1.59
CA LEU A 30 -12.56 -34.31 -0.87
C LEU A 30 -13.37 -34.41 0.43
N GLY A 31 -13.45 -35.62 0.98
CA GLY A 31 -14.09 -35.91 2.28
C GLY A 31 -15.52 -36.44 2.17
N ARG A 32 -16.09 -36.87 3.31
CA ARG A 32 -17.39 -37.59 3.37
C ARG A 32 -18.57 -36.80 2.78
N LYS A 33 -18.55 -35.48 2.89
CA LYS A 33 -19.59 -34.57 2.36
C LYS A 33 -19.18 -33.89 1.06
N GLU A 34 -18.04 -34.29 0.48
CA GLU A 34 -17.51 -33.73 -0.78
C GLU A 34 -17.30 -32.20 -0.76
N ASN A 35 -17.16 -31.63 0.45
CA ASN A 35 -17.08 -30.20 0.70
C ASN A 35 -15.66 -29.73 1.06
N GLY A 36 -14.66 -30.59 0.85
CA GLY A 36 -13.25 -30.24 1.00
C GLY A 36 -12.79 -29.22 -0.03
N ILE A 37 -11.57 -28.72 0.16
CA ILE A 37 -10.94 -27.73 -0.71
C ILE A 37 -10.82 -28.29 -2.13
N THR A 38 -11.35 -27.57 -3.12
CA THR A 38 -11.34 -27.95 -4.55
C THR A 38 -10.16 -27.36 -5.33
N GLN A 39 -9.56 -26.29 -4.81
CA GLN A 39 -8.44 -25.59 -5.44
C GLN A 39 -7.24 -25.55 -4.49
N ALA A 40 -6.03 -25.71 -5.02
CA ALA A 40 -4.83 -25.65 -4.21
C ALA A 40 -4.72 -24.29 -3.48
N LEU A 41 -4.29 -24.34 -2.21
CA LEU A 41 -4.01 -23.12 -1.45
C LEU A 41 -2.81 -22.41 -2.06
N ARG A 42 -2.99 -21.15 -2.46
CA ARG A 42 -1.91 -20.29 -2.91
C ARG A 42 -1.30 -19.56 -1.71
N VAL A 43 -0.07 -19.90 -1.37
CA VAL A 43 0.70 -19.16 -0.36
C VAL A 43 1.44 -18.01 -1.05
N THR A 44 1.35 -16.82 -0.47
CA THR A 44 2.18 -15.68 -0.87
C THR A 44 3.51 -15.78 -0.13
N LEU A 45 4.61 -15.94 -0.87
CA LEU A 45 5.95 -15.90 -0.30
C LEU A 45 6.31 -14.44 0.01
N LYS A 46 6.72 -14.19 1.25
CA LYS A 46 7.28 -12.91 1.65
C LYS A 46 8.76 -12.86 1.25
N GLN A 47 9.11 -11.87 0.44
CA GLN A 47 10.48 -11.66 -0.04
C GLN A 47 11.18 -10.46 0.63
N ASP A 48 10.55 -9.87 1.64
CA ASP A 48 11.05 -8.71 2.36
C ASP A 48 11.30 -9.03 3.85
N ALA A 49 12.10 -8.19 4.50
CA ALA A 49 12.41 -8.28 5.92
C ALA A 49 11.48 -7.42 6.80
N HIS A 50 10.48 -6.76 6.22
CA HIS A 50 9.66 -5.80 6.94
C HIS A 50 8.75 -6.50 7.96
N GLY A 51 8.23 -5.76 8.94
CA GLY A 51 7.24 -6.31 9.88
C GLY A 51 5.90 -6.64 9.19
N VAL A 52 5.05 -7.42 9.86
CA VAL A 52 3.63 -7.53 9.45
C VAL A 52 2.96 -6.17 9.72
N GLY A 53 2.18 -5.67 8.76
CA GLY A 53 1.57 -4.34 8.85
C GLY A 53 2.51 -3.18 8.49
N HIS A 54 3.68 -3.46 7.93
CA HIS A 54 4.52 -2.43 7.34
C HIS A 54 3.79 -1.79 6.14
N ASP A 55 3.67 -0.47 6.16
CA ASP A 55 3.09 0.33 5.09
C ASP A 55 4.23 0.95 4.26
N PRO A 56 4.49 0.44 3.04
CA PRO A 56 5.53 0.99 2.18
C PRO A 56 5.28 2.44 1.80
N ALA A 57 4.02 2.90 1.77
CA ALA A 57 3.67 4.25 1.35
C ALA A 57 4.18 5.30 2.35
N LYS A 58 4.32 4.94 3.63
CA LYS A 58 4.82 5.85 4.68
C LYS A 58 6.25 6.30 4.41
N GLU A 59 7.07 5.47 3.77
CA GLU A 59 8.46 5.80 3.41
C GLU A 59 8.53 6.84 2.29
N PHE A 60 7.50 6.89 1.43
CA PHE A 60 7.42 7.83 0.31
C PHE A 60 6.64 9.11 0.64
N THR A 61 5.98 9.17 1.81
CA THR A 61 5.16 10.32 2.24
C THR A 61 5.93 11.27 3.17
N ASN A 62 7.26 11.34 3.04
CA ASN A 62 8.05 12.31 3.81
C ASN A 62 8.13 13.65 3.06
N HIS A 63 7.20 14.54 3.36
CA HIS A 63 7.02 15.84 2.70
C HIS A 63 8.08 16.90 3.05
N GLY A 64 9.28 16.51 3.49
CA GLY A 64 10.31 17.46 3.93
C GLY A 64 10.64 18.54 2.88
N TRP A 65 10.58 18.20 1.58
CA TRP A 65 10.76 19.18 0.52
C TRP A 65 9.58 20.15 0.35
N ASN A 66 8.36 19.72 0.72
CA ASN A 66 7.14 20.54 0.60
C ASN A 66 7.18 21.75 1.53
N GLU A 67 7.68 21.60 2.76
CA GLU A 67 7.80 22.73 3.69
C GLU A 67 8.80 23.77 3.19
N LEU A 68 9.95 23.33 2.68
CA LEU A 68 10.96 24.20 2.10
C LEU A 68 10.43 24.89 0.83
N PHE A 69 9.77 24.14 -0.05
CA PHE A 69 9.16 24.68 -1.28
C PHE A 69 8.06 25.69 -0.95
N THR A 70 7.12 25.34 -0.07
CA THR A 70 6.00 26.22 0.33
C THR A 70 6.52 27.50 0.98
N LYS A 71 7.49 27.39 1.88
CA LYS A 71 8.14 28.55 2.51
C LYS A 71 8.86 29.42 1.49
N THR A 72 9.55 28.82 0.52
CA THR A 72 10.26 29.57 -0.51
C THR A 72 9.29 30.28 -1.45
N ALA A 73 8.25 29.58 -1.93
CA ALA A 73 7.22 30.13 -2.81
C ALA A 73 6.44 31.28 -2.17
N ALA A 74 6.06 31.16 -0.89
CA ALA A 74 5.38 32.23 -0.16
C ALA A 74 6.23 33.50 0.03
N ASN A 75 7.55 33.38 -0.05
CA ASN A 75 8.48 34.50 0.08
C ASN A 75 8.83 35.15 -1.27
N LEU A 76 8.25 34.70 -2.39
CA LEU A 76 8.46 35.29 -3.71
C LEU A 76 7.23 36.11 -4.11
N VAL A 77 7.47 37.37 -4.48
CA VAL A 77 6.45 38.28 -5.02
C VAL A 77 6.79 38.55 -6.47
N VAL A 78 5.83 38.36 -7.37
CA VAL A 78 5.97 38.62 -8.80
C VAL A 78 5.27 39.93 -9.11
N GLU A 79 6.04 40.96 -9.43
CA GLU A 79 5.51 42.24 -9.90
C GLU A 79 5.48 42.19 -11.44
N THR A 80 4.28 42.23 -12.03
CA THR A 80 4.11 42.28 -13.49
C THR A 80 4.04 43.73 -13.96
N GLY A 81 5.15 44.23 -14.51
CA GLY A 81 5.23 45.52 -15.19
C GLY A 81 5.10 45.38 -16.72
N GLN A 82 4.83 46.49 -17.40
CA GLN A 82 4.58 46.55 -18.86
C GLN A 82 5.76 46.05 -19.73
N ASP A 83 6.97 45.90 -19.18
CA ASP A 83 8.18 45.45 -19.89
C ASP A 83 8.77 44.11 -19.37
N GLY A 84 7.95 43.28 -18.72
CA GLY A 84 8.33 41.94 -18.26
C GLY A 84 8.37 41.81 -16.73
N GLY A 85 8.05 40.61 -16.23
CA GLY A 85 7.87 40.36 -14.80
C GLY A 85 9.18 40.40 -14.01
N GLN A 86 9.20 41.17 -12.91
CA GLN A 86 10.30 41.21 -11.95
C GLN A 86 9.94 40.40 -10.70
N ILE A 87 10.81 39.48 -10.30
CA ILE A 87 10.64 38.66 -9.08
C ILE A 87 11.42 39.31 -7.94
N ARG A 88 10.76 39.53 -6.79
CA ARG A 88 11.38 40.06 -5.57
C ARG A 88 11.15 39.11 -4.40
N ARG A 89 12.15 39.01 -3.53
CA ARG A 89 12.03 38.25 -2.27
C ARG A 89 11.43 39.16 -1.20
N LEU A 90 10.36 38.70 -0.56
CA LEU A 90 9.78 39.35 0.60
C LEU A 90 10.60 38.99 1.84
N SER A 91 11.27 39.96 2.45
CA SER A 91 12.02 39.79 3.71
C SER A 91 11.05 39.80 4.89
N THR A 92 10.43 38.66 5.20
CA THR A 92 9.74 38.45 6.47
C THR A 92 10.74 38.00 7.54
N GLU A 93 10.98 38.86 8.52
CA GLU A 93 11.78 38.54 9.70
C GLU A 93 11.11 37.37 10.44
N THR A 94 11.74 36.19 10.42
CA THR A 94 11.18 34.97 11.00
C THR A 94 11.85 34.70 12.33
N THR A 95 11.19 34.99 13.45
CA THR A 95 11.54 34.39 14.74
C THR A 95 11.40 32.86 14.61
N CYS A 96 12.49 32.13 14.78
CA CYS A 96 12.53 30.68 14.75
C CYS A 96 11.66 30.10 15.88
N ARG A 97 10.41 29.72 15.56
CA ARG A 97 9.64 28.83 16.44
C ARG A 97 9.99 27.39 16.10
N ASN A 98 10.53 26.67 17.08
CA ASN A 98 10.77 25.24 17.02
C ASN A 98 9.42 24.49 16.89
N PRO A 99 9.19 23.68 15.84
CA PRO A 99 7.98 22.85 15.71
C PRO A 99 8.06 21.57 16.56
N GLY A 100 8.50 21.69 17.82
CA GLY A 100 8.74 20.57 18.74
C GLY A 100 7.88 20.54 20.00
N GLN A 101 6.82 21.35 20.11
CA GLN A 101 5.95 21.35 21.30
C GLN A 101 4.48 21.59 20.93
N GLN A 102 3.80 20.58 20.38
CA GLN A 102 2.34 20.49 20.42
C GLN A 102 1.90 19.05 20.68
N SER A 103 2.15 18.57 21.89
CA SER A 103 1.44 17.42 22.45
C SER A 103 1.45 17.45 23.97
N GLU A 104 1.01 18.54 24.60
CA GLU A 104 0.72 18.54 26.04
C GLU A 104 -0.14 19.75 26.44
N THR A 105 -1.41 19.80 26.05
CA THR A 105 -2.42 20.62 26.76
C THR A 105 -3.83 20.09 26.51
N LEU A 106 -4.15 18.93 27.08
CA LEU A 106 -5.56 18.56 27.31
C LEU A 106 -5.69 17.54 28.45
N SER A 107 -5.22 17.90 29.65
CA SER A 107 -5.56 17.15 30.87
C SER A 107 -5.64 18.03 32.13
N GLN A 108 -6.13 19.26 31.98
CA GLN A 108 -6.52 20.11 33.09
C GLN A 108 -7.92 20.63 32.79
N ASN A 109 -8.94 19.79 33.00
CA ASN A 109 -10.35 20.17 33.25
C ASN A 109 -11.22 18.93 33.48
N LYS A 110 -11.01 18.27 34.63
CA LYS A 110 -12.01 17.50 35.39
C LYS A 110 -11.31 17.14 36.69
N ILE A 111 -11.61 17.78 37.80
CA ILE A 111 -12.62 17.32 38.76
C ILE A 111 -12.94 18.52 39.68
N LYS A 112 -14.23 18.79 39.87
CA LYS A 112 -14.76 19.49 41.04
C LYS A 112 -14.82 18.51 42.20
#